data_AF-A0A947FTV3-F1
#
_entry.id   AF-A0A947FTV3-F1
#
_cell.length_a   1.000
_cell.length_b   1.000
_cell.length_c   1.000
_cell.angle_alpha   90.00
_cell.angle_beta   90.00
_cell.angle_gamma   90.00
#
_symmetry.space_group_name_H-M   'P 1'
#
loop_
_entity.id
_entity.type
_entity.pdbx_description
1 polymer ?
#
loop_
_entity_poly.entity_id
_entity_poly.type
_entity_poly.pdbx_seq_one_letter_code
_entity_poly.pdbx_strand_id
1 'polypeptide(L)' 'MITEYTLPTELASGLINNDWSILDYINDEEYSKIIDQFLADNEGLFCYEVKDDNRFEKYHDLIDYGVLACDCSTFIFN' A
#
# COMPACT_ATOMS: atom_id res chain seq x y z
N MET A 1 -12.45 5.07 -12.98
CA MET A 1 -13.27 5.64 -11.86
C MET A 1 -12.24 5.98 -10.82
N ILE A 2 -12.15 7.23 -10.35
CA ILE A 2 -11.02 7.58 -9.47
C ILE A 2 -11.24 6.91 -8.12
N THR A 3 -10.28 6.07 -7.70
CA THR A 3 -10.28 5.38 -6.41
C THR A 3 -9.07 5.84 -5.60
N GLU A 4 -9.30 6.20 -4.34
CA GLU A 4 -8.26 6.68 -3.43
C GLU A 4 -8.08 5.69 -2.28
N TYR A 5 -6.85 5.29 -1.99
CA TYR A 5 -6.49 4.44 -0.85
C TYR A 5 -5.43 5.11 0.01
N THR A 6 -5.51 4.95 1.33
CA THR A 6 -4.45 5.38 2.25
C THR A 6 -3.65 4.16 2.66
N LEU A 7 -2.42 4.04 2.14
CA LEU A 7 -1.58 2.85 2.26
C LEU A 7 -0.20 3.21 2.83
N PRO A 8 0.56 2.24 3.36
CA PRO A 8 1.94 2.45 3.77
C PRO A 8 2.76 3.10 2.65
N THR A 9 3.50 4.17 2.96
CA THR A 9 4.27 4.95 1.98
C THR A 9 5.29 4.10 1.23
N GLU A 10 5.85 3.09 1.90
CA GLU A 10 6.82 2.14 1.33
C GLU A 10 6.27 1.31 0.16
N LEU A 11 4.94 1.18 0.03
CA LEU A 11 4.31 0.48 -1.10
C LEU A 11 4.35 1.29 -2.40
N ALA A 12 4.79 2.55 -2.36
CA ALA A 12 4.91 3.38 -3.55
C ALA A 12 5.84 2.79 -4.61
N SER A 13 6.93 2.12 -4.22
CA SER A 13 7.82 1.46 -5.19
C SER A 13 7.09 0.35 -5.96
N GLY A 14 6.29 -0.45 -5.27
CA GLY A 14 5.50 -1.53 -5.85
C GLY A 14 4.36 -1.02 -6.71
N LEU A 15 3.58 -0.07 -6.20
CA LEU A 15 2.37 0.42 -6.86
C LEU A 15 2.65 1.30 -8.07
N ILE A 16 3.76 2.05 -8.08
CA ILE A 16 4.13 2.95 -9.18
C ILE A 16 5.04 2.23 -10.18
N ASN A 17 6.07 1.52 -9.70
CA ASN A 17 7.14 0.99 -10.54
C ASN A 17 7.10 -0.54 -10.69
N ASN A 18 6.13 -1.22 -10.09
CA ASN A 18 6.11 -2.68 -9.96
C ASN A 18 7.37 -3.24 -9.28
N ASP A 19 8.01 -2.43 -8.42
CA ASP A 19 9.19 -2.80 -7.64
C ASP A 19 8.80 -3.18 -6.21
N TRP A 20 8.63 -4.50 -6.01
CA TRP A 20 8.25 -5.11 -4.75
C TRP A 20 9.45 -5.59 -3.92
N SER A 21 10.67 -5.18 -4.28
CA SER A 21 11.88 -5.55 -3.52
C SER A 21 11.84 -5.11 -2.06
N ILE A 22 11.00 -4.13 -1.72
CA ILE A 22 10.74 -3.71 -0.34
C ILE A 22 10.24 -4.87 0.54
N LEU A 23 9.47 -5.82 -0.01
CA LEU A 23 8.93 -6.97 0.73
C LEU A 23 10.03 -7.91 1.22
N ASP A 24 11.12 -8.05 0.44
CA ASP A 24 12.29 -8.84 0.83
C ASP A 24 12.98 -8.25 2.07
N TYR A 25 12.92 -6.92 2.25
CA TYR A 25 13.51 -6.24 3.42
C TYR A 25 12.62 -6.32 4.65
N ILE A 26 11.29 -6.26 4.46
CA ILE A 26 10.33 -6.36 5.57
C ILE A 26 10.38 -7.78 6.16
N ASN A 27 10.57 -8.80 5.31
CA ASN A 27 10.73 -10.20 5.73
C ASN A 27 9.63 -10.67 6.68
N ASP A 28 8.39 -10.27 6.37
CA ASP A 28 7.17 -10.62 7.09
C ASP A 28 6.23 -11.35 6.13
N GLU A 29 6.02 -12.65 6.37
CA GLU A 29 5.16 -13.49 5.53
C GLU A 29 3.69 -13.09 5.59
N GLU A 30 3.23 -12.50 6.70
CA GLU A 30 1.84 -12.05 6.86
C GLU A 30 1.62 -10.76 6.08
N TYR A 31 2.58 -9.84 6.16
CA TYR A 31 2.57 -8.59 5.38
C TYR A 31 2.54 -8.85 3.86
N SER A 32 3.38 -9.77 3.38
CA SER A 32 3.39 -10.14 1.95
C SER A 32 2.06 -10.73 1.49
N LYS A 33 1.41 -11.58 2.32
CA LYS A 33 0.09 -12.15 1.99
C LYS A 33 -1.01 -11.09 1.89
N ILE A 34 -0.95 -10.07 2.76
CA ILE A 34 -1.92 -8.97 2.76
C ILE A 34 -1.80 -8.15 1.47
N ILE A 35 -0.57 -7.91 1.02
CA ILE A 35 -0.29 -7.21 -0.23
C ILE A 35 -0.75 -8.03 -1.43
N ASP A 36 -0.44 -9.32 -1.47
CA ASP A 36 -0.91 -10.20 -2.54
C ASP A 36 -2.45 -10.21 -2.62
N GLN A 37 -3.14 -10.25 -1.48
CA GLN A 37 -4.59 -10.17 -1.42
C GLN A 37 -5.11 -8.81 -1.92
N PHE A 38 -4.50 -7.70 -1.48
CA PHE A 38 -4.84 -6.36 -1.95
C PHE A 38 -4.68 -6.24 -3.48
N LEU A 39 -3.58 -6.75 -4.03
CA LEU A 39 -3.32 -6.72 -5.47
C LEU A 39 -4.31 -7.59 -6.26
N ALA A 40 -4.71 -8.74 -5.72
CA ALA A 40 -5.72 -9.61 -6.34
C ALA A 40 -7.12 -8.97 -6.34
N ASP A 41 -7.52 -8.33 -5.24
CA ASP A 41 -8.82 -7.65 -5.13
C ASP A 41 -8.90 -6.39 -5.99
N ASN A 42 -7.75 -5.85 -6.37
CA ASN A 42 -7.60 -4.60 -7.13
C ASN A 42 -6.88 -4.80 -8.48
N GLU A 43 -7.01 -6.00 -9.07
CA GLU A 43 -6.38 -6.33 -10.34
C GLU A 43 -6.78 -5.32 -11.44
N GLY A 44 -5.78 -4.66 -12.04
CA GLY A 44 -5.98 -3.67 -13.10
C GLY A 44 -6.01 -2.21 -12.65
N LEU A 45 -5.88 -1.92 -11.35
CA LEU A 45 -5.67 -0.55 -10.87
C LEU A 45 -4.26 -0.06 -11.25
N PHE A 46 -4.19 1.13 -11.84
CA PHE A 46 -2.93 1.81 -12.15
C PHE A 46 -2.78 3.05 -11.28
N CYS A 47 -1.78 3.05 -10.39
CA CYS A 47 -1.46 4.20 -9.56
C CYS A 47 -0.79 5.27 -10.43
N TYR A 48 -1.43 6.43 -10.58
CA TYR A 48 -0.87 7.53 -11.38
C TYR A 48 -0.47 8.74 -10.55
N GLU A 49 -0.90 8.82 -9.28
CA GLU A 49 -0.55 9.91 -8.37
C GLU A 49 -0.46 9.40 -6.93
N VAL A 50 0.54 9.90 -6.20
CA VAL A 50 0.67 9.73 -4.75
C VAL A 50 0.70 11.12 -4.12
N LYS A 51 -0.21 11.35 -3.18
CA LYS A 51 -0.23 12.57 -2.36
C LYS A 51 0.50 12.28 -1.05
N ASP A 52 1.63 12.96 -0.87
CA ASP A 52 2.40 12.94 0.38
C ASP A 52 1.69 13.82 1.42
N ASP A 53 0.83 13.20 2.22
CA ASP A 53 0.39 13.75 3.50
C ASP A 53 1.07 12.88 4.58
N ASN A 54 2.28 13.26 5.00
CA ASN A 54 3.09 12.55 6.00
C ASN A 54 2.41 12.60 7.39
N ARG A 55 1.33 11.85 7.54
CA ARG A 55 0.59 11.71 8.79
C ARG A 55 0.88 10.36 9.41
N PHE A 56 1.29 10.41 10.66
CA PHE A 56 1.41 9.23 11.52
C PHE A 56 0.00 8.82 11.97
N GLU A 57 -0.72 8.07 11.14
CA GLU A 57 -2.05 7.57 11.45
C GLU A 57 -2.01 6.04 11.62
N LYS A 58 -2.67 5.52 12.67
CA LYS A 58 -3.00 4.10 12.74
C LYS A 58 -4.05 3.87 11.64
N TYR A 59 -3.68 3.04 10.66
CA TYR A 59 -4.35 2.76 9.38
C TYR A 59 -5.88 2.78 9.38
N HIS A 60 -6.51 3.05 8.24
CA HIS A 60 -7.97 2.83 8.11
C HIS A 60 -8.30 1.50 7.43
N ASP A 61 -7.45 1.02 6.50
CA ASP A 61 -7.82 -0.09 5.61
C ASP A 61 -7.01 -1.39 5.78
N LEU A 62 -5.84 -1.34 6.46
CA LEU A 62 -4.99 -2.53 6.72
C LEU A 62 -4.89 -2.93 8.20
N ILE A 63 -5.56 -2.20 9.11
CA ILE A 63 -5.60 -2.55 10.55
C ILE A 63 -6.19 -3.92 10.78
N ASP A 64 -7.26 -4.24 10.05
CA ASP A 64 -7.98 -5.51 10.19
C ASP A 64 -7.10 -6.73 9.84
N TYR A 65 -5.91 -6.49 9.27
CA TYR A 65 -4.93 -7.49 8.91
C TYR A 65 -3.63 -7.44 9.73
N GLY A 66 -3.53 -6.63 10.80
CA GLY A 66 -2.43 -6.72 11.77
C GLY A 66 -1.21 -5.81 11.55
N VAL A 67 -1.28 -4.84 10.63
CA VAL A 67 -0.15 -3.93 10.33
C VAL A 67 0.07 -2.89 11.46
N LEU A 68 1.34 -2.69 11.89
CA LEU A 68 1.77 -1.79 12.97
C LEU A 68 2.02 -0.36 12.50
N ALA A 69 1.52 0.66 13.22
CA ALA A 69 1.57 2.08 12.80
C ALA A 69 2.85 2.50 12.03
N CYS A 70 2.66 3.00 10.80
CA CYS A 70 3.74 3.48 9.92
C CYS A 70 3.32 4.78 9.19
N ASP A 71 4.27 5.37 8.48
CA ASP A 71 3.99 6.48 7.56
C ASP A 71 3.08 6.00 6.42
N CYS A 72 2.00 6.74 6.18
CA CYS A 72 1.03 6.44 5.14
C CYS A 72 0.95 7.59 4.12
N SER A 73 0.71 7.25 2.86
CA SER A 73 0.44 8.20 1.77
C SER A 73 -0.90 7.87 1.12
N THR A 74 -1.53 8.87 0.47
CA THR A 74 -2.75 8.63 -0.30
C THR A 74 -2.41 8.31 -1.76
N PHE A 75 -2.79 7.12 -2.21
CA PHE A 75 -2.59 6.60 -3.55
C PHE A 75 -3.87 6.76 -4.37
N ILE A 76 -3.72 7.25 -5.60
CA ILE A 76 -4.85 7.51 -6.49
C ILE A 76 -4.74 6.64 -7.74
N PHE A 77 -5.79 5.87 -8.00
CA PHE A 77 -5.89 4.89 -9.07
C PHE A 77 -6.99 5.26 -10.08
N ASN A 78 -6.80 4.84 -11.33
CA ASN A 78 -7.69 5.05 -12.50
C ASN A 78 -8.68 3.91 -12.68
#